data_AF-A0A521ZK19-F1
#
_entry.id   AF-A0A521ZK19-F1
#
_cell.length_a   1.000
_cell.length_b   1.000
_cell.length_c   1.000
_cell.angle_alpha   90.00
_cell.angle_beta   90.00
_cell.angle_gamma   90.00
#
_symmetry.space_group_name_H-M   'P 1'
#
loop_
_entity.id
_entity.type
_entity.pdbx_description
1 polymer ?
#
loop_
_entity_poly.entity_id
_entity_poly.type
_entity_poly.pdbx_seq_one_letter_code
_entity_poly.pdbx_strand_id
1 'polypeptide(L)'
;MQELFNLDRAIKEPADKPLVIVEGFFDVIKLHQHGYRKTVALMGSFLSPAHVELIRQHTTHQSHVILMLDEDKGGQDERGRTAAQLSKLCFVRTIQFEKPGTQPEHLSADEVAQMLGGVL
;
A
#
# COMPACT_ATOMS: atom_id res chain seq x y z
N MET A 1 -9.10 -18.47 2.41
CA MET A 1 -8.78 -17.55 1.29
C MET A 1 -8.52 -16.20 1.94
N GLN A 2 -7.27 -15.75 1.97
CA GLN A 2 -6.96 -14.39 2.41
C GLN A 2 -6.95 -13.52 1.15
N GLU A 3 -7.91 -12.62 1.06
CA GLU A 3 -8.11 -11.73 -0.09
C GLU A 3 -7.50 -10.36 0.23
N LEU A 4 -6.82 -9.77 -0.76
CA LEU A 4 -6.50 -8.35 -0.72
C LEU A 4 -7.79 -7.57 -0.93
N PHE A 5 -8.19 -6.78 0.06
CA PHE A 5 -9.37 -5.94 -0.06
C PHE A 5 -9.20 -4.94 -1.20
N ASN A 6 -10.26 -4.74 -2.00
CA ASN A 6 -10.32 -3.83 -3.15
C ASN A 6 -9.46 -4.21 -4.36
N LEU A 7 -8.85 -5.41 -4.39
CA LEU A 7 -8.02 -5.86 -5.52
C LEU A 7 -8.77 -5.82 -6.85
N ASP A 8 -10.03 -6.27 -6.89
CA ASP A 8 -10.86 -6.32 -8.09
C ASP A 8 -11.10 -4.95 -8.75
N ARG A 9 -11.02 -3.87 -7.95
CA ARG A 9 -11.14 -2.49 -8.42
C ARG A 9 -9.78 -1.91 -8.74
N ALA A 10 -8.78 -2.14 -7.88
CA ALA A 10 -7.43 -1.63 -8.06
C ALA A 10 -6.79 -2.10 -9.38
N ILE A 11 -7.00 -3.36 -9.80
CA ILE A 11 -6.44 -3.89 -11.05
C ILE A 11 -7.04 -3.26 -12.32
N LYS A 12 -8.16 -2.54 -12.20
CA LYS A 12 -8.81 -1.82 -13.32
C LYS A 12 -8.26 -0.40 -13.48
N GLU A 13 -7.52 0.11 -12.51
CA GLU A 13 -6.88 1.42 -12.62
C GLU A 13 -5.64 1.35 -13.55
N PRO A 14 -5.22 2.47 -14.15
CA PRO A 14 -4.13 2.49 -15.11
C PRO A 14 -2.83 1.87 -14.59
N ALA A 15 -2.08 1.19 -15.47
CA ALA A 15 -0.87 0.46 -15.10
C ALA A 15 0.27 1.39 -14.62
N ASP A 16 0.33 2.61 -15.14
CA ASP A 16 1.28 3.68 -14.78
C ASP A 16 1.06 4.26 -13.39
N LYS A 17 -0.13 4.09 -12.81
CA LYS A 17 -0.38 4.49 -11.41
C LYS A 17 0.31 3.52 -10.44
N PRO A 18 0.90 4.02 -9.35
CA PRO A 18 1.45 3.14 -8.32
C PRO A 18 0.33 2.38 -7.60
N LEU A 19 0.59 1.13 -7.22
CA LEU A 19 -0.26 0.36 -6.33
C LEU A 19 0.06 0.74 -4.88
N VAL A 20 -0.91 1.29 -4.16
CA VAL A 20 -0.76 1.61 -2.73
C VAL A 20 -1.26 0.43 -1.90
N ILE A 21 -0.47 -0.01 -0.93
CA ILE A 21 -0.82 -1.10 -0.01
C ILE A 21 -0.89 -0.53 1.40
N VAL A 22 -2.03 -0.74 2.06
CA VAL A 22 -2.36 -0.29 3.42
C VAL A 22 -2.84 -1.47 4.28
N GLU A 23 -3.06 -1.26 5.58
CA GLU A 23 -3.47 -2.32 6.50
C GLU A 23 -4.99 -2.52 6.52
N GLY A 24 -5.75 -1.43 6.65
CA GLY A 24 -7.19 -1.46 6.87
C GLY A 24 -8.04 -1.07 5.65
N PHE A 25 -9.31 -1.47 5.66
CA PHE A 25 -10.24 -1.05 4.59
C PHE A 25 -10.62 0.43 4.70
N PHE A 26 -10.58 1.01 5.91
CA PHE A 26 -10.82 2.44 6.10
C PHE A 26 -9.75 3.29 5.43
N ASP A 27 -8.49 2.88 5.47
CA ASP A 27 -7.40 3.50 4.72
C ASP A 27 -7.67 3.51 3.21
N VAL A 28 -8.17 2.38 2.67
CA VAL A 28 -8.56 2.30 1.25
C VAL A 28 -9.67 3.29 0.94
N ILE A 29 -10.70 3.37 1.78
CA ILE A 29 -11.81 4.32 1.60
C ILE A 29 -11.28 5.75 1.62
N LYS A 30 -10.40 6.10 2.57
CA LYS A 30 -9.80 7.43 2.69
C LYS A 30 -8.97 7.78 1.46
N LEU A 31 -8.10 6.89 1.01
CA LEU A 31 -7.26 7.11 -0.17
C LEU A 31 -8.10 7.21 -1.45
N HIS A 32 -9.16 6.42 -1.56
CA HIS A 32 -10.13 6.53 -2.64
C HIS A 32 -10.81 7.91 -2.68
N GLN A 33 -11.21 8.45 -1.52
CA GLN A 33 -11.80 9.79 -1.42
C GLN A 33 -10.84 10.89 -1.91
N HIS A 34 -9.53 10.66 -1.79
CA HIS A 34 -8.48 11.55 -2.29
C HIS A 34 -8.01 11.22 -3.72
N GLY A 35 -8.67 10.31 -4.43
CA GLY A 35 -8.34 9.97 -5.83
C GLY A 35 -7.29 8.88 -6.02
N TYR A 36 -6.73 8.33 -4.95
CA TYR A 36 -5.79 7.20 -4.99
C TYR A 36 -6.57 5.89 -4.98
N ARG A 37 -7.15 5.55 -6.14
CA ARG A 37 -8.05 4.40 -6.31
C ARG A 37 -7.33 3.07 -6.57
N LYS A 38 -6.06 3.11 -6.94
CA LYS A 38 -5.21 1.92 -7.10
C LYS A 38 -4.62 1.52 -5.76
N THR A 39 -5.50 1.22 -4.82
CA THR A 39 -5.16 0.96 -3.42
C THR A 39 -5.76 -0.38 -3.01
N VAL A 40 -4.98 -1.21 -2.32
CA VAL A 40 -5.44 -2.47 -1.74
C VAL A 40 -5.08 -2.54 -0.27
N ALA A 41 -5.81 -3.34 0.49
CA ALA A 41 -5.49 -3.54 1.90
C ALA A 41 -5.28 -5.01 2.26
N LEU A 42 -4.32 -5.22 3.16
CA LEU A 42 -3.94 -6.55 3.66
C LEU A 42 -4.99 -7.15 4.62
N MET A 43 -5.86 -6.32 5.19
CA MET A 43 -6.77 -6.69 6.29
C MET A 43 -6.00 -7.23 7.51
N GLY A 44 -4.92 -6.55 7.86
CA GLY A 44 -4.00 -6.90 8.96
C GLY A 44 -2.57 -6.48 8.64
N SER A 45 -1.66 -6.63 9.60
CA SER A 45 -0.30 -6.07 9.50
C SER A 45 0.72 -7.00 8.82
N PHE A 46 0.30 -8.18 8.34
CA PHE A 46 1.19 -9.21 7.79
C PHE A 46 1.00 -9.46 6.29
N LEU A 47 2.09 -9.49 5.54
CA LEU A 47 2.09 -9.87 4.13
C LEU A 47 2.18 -11.39 3.98
N SER A 48 1.04 -12.05 3.76
CA SER A 48 1.01 -13.49 3.54
C SER A 48 1.56 -13.91 2.17
N PRO A 49 2.03 -15.17 2.01
CA PRO A 49 2.42 -15.69 0.71
C PRO A 49 1.31 -15.59 -0.35
N ALA A 50 0.05 -15.70 0.06
CA ALA A 50 -1.10 -15.51 -0.83
C ALA A 50 -1.21 -14.06 -1.32
N HIS A 51 -0.96 -13.07 -0.45
CA HIS A 51 -0.89 -11.66 -0.85
C HIS A 51 0.23 -11.42 -1.86
N VAL A 52 1.42 -11.98 -1.62
CA VAL A 52 2.56 -11.87 -2.55
C VAL A 52 2.22 -12.45 -3.92
N GLU A 53 1.58 -13.61 -3.96
CA GLU A 53 1.15 -14.25 -5.20
C GLU A 53 0.16 -13.38 -5.98
N LEU A 54 -0.86 -12.83 -5.31
CA LEU A 54 -1.83 -11.92 -5.92
C LEU A 54 -1.16 -10.65 -6.46
N ILE A 55 -0.25 -10.05 -5.70
CA ILE A 55 0.50 -8.86 -6.15
C ILE A 55 1.35 -9.22 -7.36
N ARG A 56 2.03 -10.37 -7.36
CA ARG A 56 2.86 -10.82 -8.49
C ARG A 56 2.04 -11.00 -9.77
N GLN A 57 0.83 -11.51 -9.67
CA GLN A 57 -0.05 -11.71 -10.84
C GLN A 57 -0.50 -10.40 -11.49
N HIS A 58 -0.46 -9.29 -10.75
CA HIS A 58 -0.95 -7.99 -11.19
C HIS A 58 0.12 -6.89 -11.24
N THR A 59 1.39 -7.23 -11.04
CA THR A 59 2.52 -6.31 -11.13
C THR A 59 3.60 -6.85 -12.05
N THR A 60 4.40 -5.94 -12.60
CA THR A 60 5.57 -6.25 -13.44
C THR A 60 6.80 -5.59 -12.84
N HIS A 61 7.99 -5.88 -13.37
CA HIS A 61 9.23 -5.22 -12.94
C HIS A 61 9.22 -3.68 -13.12
N GLN A 62 8.33 -3.15 -13.95
CA GLN A 62 8.15 -1.71 -14.16
C GLN A 62 7.06 -1.11 -13.27
N SER A 63 6.35 -1.92 -12.49
CA SER A 63 5.32 -1.44 -11.56
C SER A 63 5.95 -0.75 -10.36
N HIS A 64 5.22 0.20 -9.80
CA HIS A 64 5.59 0.90 -8.57
C HIS A 64 4.60 0.52 -7.48
N VAL A 65 5.11 0.06 -6.36
CA VAL A 65 4.33 -0.23 -5.15
C VAL A 65 4.72 0.77 -4.06
N ILE A 66 3.71 1.32 -3.39
CA ILE A 66 3.89 2.18 -2.22
C ILE A 66 3.31 1.45 -1.01
N LEU A 67 4.16 1.17 -0.03
CA LEU A 67 3.75 0.64 1.27
C LEU A 67 3.46 1.80 2.21
N MET A 68 2.21 1.90 2.66
CA MET A 68 1.73 2.92 3.60
C MET A 68 1.02 2.21 4.76
N LEU A 69 1.83 1.54 5.59
CA LEU A 69 1.40 0.75 6.76
C LEU A 69 1.38 1.63 8.02
N ASP A 70 0.68 1.20 9.06
CA ASP A 70 0.51 1.97 10.30
C ASP A 70 1.82 2.07 11.10
N GLU A 71 2.01 3.15 11.87
CA GLU A 71 3.12 3.22 12.83
C GLU A 71 2.70 2.70 14.20
N ASP A 72 2.55 1.37 14.34
CA ASP A 72 2.39 0.74 15.64
C ASP A 72 3.74 0.27 16.24
N LYS A 73 3.75 0.04 17.56
CA LYS A 73 4.91 -0.49 18.27
C LYS A 73 5.02 -2.00 18.00
N GLY A 74 5.40 -2.36 16.78
CA GLY A 74 5.57 -3.75 16.33
C GLY A 74 5.77 -3.89 14.82
N GLY A 75 5.30 -2.92 14.03
CA GLY A 75 5.26 -2.98 12.57
C GLY A 75 6.53 -2.61 11.81
N GLN A 76 7.56 -2.01 12.43
CA GLN A 76 8.77 -1.61 11.71
C GLN A 76 9.53 -2.82 11.11
N ASP A 77 9.63 -3.90 11.87
CA ASP A 77 10.28 -5.13 11.41
C ASP A 77 9.49 -5.80 10.29
N GLU A 78 8.16 -5.73 10.35
CA GLU A 78 7.28 -6.35 9.36
C GLU A 78 7.17 -5.52 8.07
N ARG A 79 7.18 -4.19 8.17
CA ARG A 79 7.28 -3.27 7.02
C ARG A 79 8.57 -3.56 6.24
N GLY A 80 9.70 -3.71 6.93
CA GLY A 80 10.98 -4.04 6.30
C GLY A 80 10.95 -5.39 5.56
N ARG A 81 10.35 -6.42 6.18
CA ARG A 81 10.17 -7.74 5.55
C ARG A 81 9.27 -7.68 4.32
N THR A 82 8.13 -7.02 4.45
CA THR A 82 7.15 -6.79 3.36
C THR A 82 7.84 -6.09 2.19
N ALA A 83 8.57 -5.02 2.45
CA ALA A 83 9.32 -4.28 1.43
C ALA A 83 10.37 -5.17 0.74
N ALA A 84 11.13 -5.95 1.51
CA ALA A 84 12.14 -6.87 0.98
C ALA A 84 11.56 -8.03 0.16
N GLN A 85 10.33 -8.48 0.45
CA GLN A 85 9.65 -9.49 -0.35
C GLN A 85 9.14 -8.90 -1.67
N LEU A 86 8.50 -7.73 -1.63
CA LEU A 86 7.92 -7.09 -2.81
C LEU A 86 8.97 -6.47 -3.73
N SER A 87 10.13 -6.05 -3.21
CA SER A 87 11.22 -5.47 -4.02
C SER A 87 11.84 -6.47 -5.00
N LYS A 88 11.63 -7.78 -4.77
CA LYS A 88 12.00 -8.85 -5.72
C LYS A 88 11.11 -8.86 -6.96
N LEU A 89 9.93 -8.25 -6.88
CA LEU A 89 8.94 -8.23 -7.95
C LEU A 89 9.00 -6.92 -8.75
N CYS A 90 9.08 -5.78 -8.06
CA CYS A 90 8.93 -4.46 -8.66
C CYS A 90 9.57 -3.36 -7.79
N PHE A 91 9.49 -2.09 -8.22
CA PHE A 91 9.96 -0.97 -7.42
C PHE A 91 9.06 -0.77 -6.20
N VAL A 92 9.64 -0.68 -5.00
CA VAL A 92 8.91 -0.49 -3.74
C VAL A 92 9.40 0.77 -3.04
N ARG A 93 8.47 1.64 -2.69
CA ARG A 93 8.69 2.79 -1.80
C ARG A 93 7.93 2.56 -0.49
N THR A 94 8.58 2.75 0.63
CA THR A 94 7.93 2.75 1.95
C THR A 94 7.69 4.19 2.41
N ILE A 95 6.47 4.47 2.87
CA ILE A 95 6.15 5.69 3.61
C ILE A 95 6.32 5.38 5.10
N GLN A 96 7.08 6.23 5.78
CA GLN A 96 7.25 6.17 7.22
C GLN A 96 6.71 7.48 7.79
N PHE A 97 5.83 7.38 8.78
CA PHE A 97 5.23 8.55 9.41
C PHE A 97 6.10 9.04 10.55
N GLU A 98 6.27 10.36 10.67
CA GLU A 98 7.11 10.96 11.71
C GLU A 98 6.53 10.76 13.12
N LYS A 99 5.20 10.72 13.23
CA LYS A 99 4.49 10.61 14.50
C LYS A 99 4.05 9.16 14.73
N PRO A 100 4.41 8.55 15.88
CA PRO A 100 3.90 7.23 16.26
C PRO A 100 2.37 7.21 16.32
N GLY A 101 1.76 6.08 15.92
CA GLY A 101 0.30 5.92 15.88
C GLY A 101 -0.40 6.65 14.73
N THR A 102 0.36 7.25 13.81
CA THR A 102 -0.21 7.79 12.57
C THR A 102 -0.63 6.63 11.66
N GLN A 103 -1.79 6.81 11.04
CA GLN A 103 -2.41 5.85 10.12
C GLN A 103 -2.88 6.61 8.87
N PRO A 104 -2.99 5.94 7.71
CA PRO A 104 -3.42 6.58 6.47
C PRO A 104 -4.79 7.28 6.59
N GLU A 105 -5.74 6.70 7.33
CA GLU A 105 -7.07 7.27 7.54
C GLU A 105 -7.07 8.65 8.23
N HIS A 106 -6.02 8.96 8.99
CA HIS A 106 -5.87 10.23 9.70
C HIS A 106 -5.30 11.36 8.83
N LEU A 107 -4.80 11.06 7.64
CA LEU A 107 -4.15 12.05 6.78
C LEU A 107 -5.16 12.98 6.11
N SER A 108 -4.80 14.26 6.03
CA SER A 108 -5.47 15.25 5.19
C SER A 108 -5.16 15.03 3.70
N ALA A 109 -5.94 15.65 2.82
CA ALA A 109 -5.73 15.56 1.38
C ALA A 109 -4.33 16.05 0.97
N ASP A 110 -3.85 17.14 1.57
CA ASP A 110 -2.54 17.72 1.29
C ASP A 110 -1.40 16.81 1.75
N GLU A 111 -1.53 16.17 2.92
CA GLU A 111 -0.54 15.21 3.42
C GLU A 111 -0.47 13.97 2.52
N VAL A 112 -1.63 13.43 2.11
CA VAL A 112 -1.68 12.31 1.15
C VAL A 112 -1.02 12.71 -0.17
N ALA A 113 -1.33 13.90 -0.69
CA ALA A 113 -0.76 14.41 -1.92
C ALA A 113 0.77 14.60 -1.82
N GLN A 114 1.26 15.12 -0.70
CA GLN A 114 2.69 15.28 -0.46
C GLN A 114 3.43 13.94 -0.40
N MET A 115 2.84 12.94 0.26
CA MET A 115 3.45 11.62 0.42
C MET A 115 3.44 10.82 -0.88
N LEU A 116 2.31 10.80 -1.59
CA LEU A 116 2.09 9.98 -2.79
C LEU A 116 2.44 10.70 -4.10
N GLY A 117 2.42 12.05 -4.12
CA GLY A 117 2.62 12.88 -5.31
C GLY A 117 4.07 13.02 -5.78
N GLY A 118 5.06 12.61 -4.97
CA GLY A 118 6.47 12.57 -5.40
C GLY A 118 6.81 11.47 -6.42
N VAL A 119 5.81 10.77 -6.98
CA VAL A 119 5.96 9.60 -7.87
C VAL A 119 5.21 9.78 -9.20
N LEU A 120 4.92 11.02 -9.61
CA LEU A 120 4.37 11.34 -10.94
C LEU A 120 5.41 12.11 -11.77
#